data_AF-A0A8R1E590-F1
#
_entry.id   AF-A0A8R1E590-F1
#
_cell.length_a   1.000
_cell.length_b   1.000
_cell.length_c   1.000
_cell.angle_alpha   90.00
_cell.angle_beta   90.00
_cell.angle_gamma   90.00
#
_symmetry.space_group_name_H-M   'P 1'
#
loop_
_entity.id
_entity.type
_entity.pdbx_description
1 polymer ?
#
loop_
_entity_poly.entity_id
_entity_poly.type
_entity_poly.pdbx_seq_one_letter_code
_entity_poly.pdbx_strand_id
1 'polypeptide(L)'
;MFSVAGGLFVTDYHNAYRPYHYYVLTTLQLFSVIANMLILVVLSEKEMRSAGVNVTMMLIAFCDFVCGSTAVAQLFLRNYTEFYTTYFYAYLQLTCDYLTVAFHASSLYLAAGMAFCRIMSLNLSDKHRQV
;
A
#
# COMPACT_ATOMS: atom_id res chain seq x y z
N MET A 1 -16.36 35.47 21.60
CA MET A 1 -16.11 34.34 22.52
C MET A 1 -16.57 32.97 21.98
N PHE A 2 -17.55 32.87 21.08
CA PHE A 2 -18.01 31.58 20.52
C PHE A 2 -17.06 30.91 19.50
N SER A 3 -16.20 31.69 18.80
CA SER A 3 -15.28 31.15 17.76
C SER A 3 -14.06 30.41 18.34
N VAL A 4 -13.62 30.76 19.56
CA VAL A 4 -12.45 30.14 20.21
C VAL A 4 -12.80 28.76 20.78
N ALA A 5 -14.04 28.56 21.26
CA ALA A 5 -14.50 27.28 21.78
C ALA A 5 -14.57 26.21 20.68
N GLY A 6 -15.09 26.54 19.49
CA GLY A 6 -15.13 25.61 18.35
C GLY A 6 -13.73 25.17 17.88
N GLY A 7 -12.76 26.08 17.87
CA GLY A 7 -11.36 25.76 17.58
C GLY A 7 -10.72 24.85 18.62
N LEU A 8 -10.97 25.10 19.92
CA LEU A 8 -10.45 24.29 21.04
C LEU A 8 -10.97 22.84 20.98
N PHE A 9 -12.28 22.66 20.76
CA PHE A 9 -12.87 21.32 20.64
C PHE A 9 -12.28 20.55 19.47
N VAL A 10 -12.13 21.15 18.29
CA VAL A 10 -11.53 20.49 17.12
C VAL A 10 -10.07 20.10 17.39
N THR A 11 -9.31 20.94 18.08
CA THR A 11 -7.92 20.62 18.45
C THR A 11 -7.81 19.52 19.51
N ASP A 12 -8.72 19.46 20.48
CA ASP A 12 -8.74 18.41 21.51
C ASP A 12 -9.12 17.05 20.93
N TYR A 13 -10.14 17.00 20.07
CA TYR A 13 -10.48 15.78 19.31
C TYR A 13 -9.33 15.33 18.42
N HIS A 14 -8.68 16.27 17.72
CA HIS A 14 -7.54 15.97 16.85
C HIS A 14 -6.33 15.44 17.64
N ASN A 15 -6.01 16.03 18.80
CA ASN A 15 -4.90 15.58 19.64
C ASN A 15 -5.15 14.21 20.29
N ALA A 16 -6.40 13.89 20.66
CA ALA A 16 -6.75 12.57 21.16
C ALA A 16 -6.77 11.50 20.05
N TYR A 17 -7.18 11.87 18.84
CA TYR A 17 -7.24 10.96 17.69
C TYR A 17 -5.86 10.64 17.10
N ARG A 18 -4.93 11.61 17.12
CA ARG A 18 -3.59 11.50 16.53
C ARG A 18 -2.79 10.26 16.97
N PRO A 19 -2.65 9.95 18.28
CA PRO A 19 -1.92 8.76 18.71
C PRO A 19 -2.68 7.46 18.38
N TYR A 20 -4.00 7.44 18.51
CA TYR A 20 -4.81 6.25 18.21
C TYR A 20 -4.71 5.87 16.73
N HIS A 21 -4.83 6.85 15.84
CA HIS A 21 -4.70 6.64 14.41
C HIS A 21 -3.30 6.11 14.03
N TYR A 22 -2.25 6.64 14.67
CA TYR A 22 -0.88 6.21 14.43
C TYR A 22 -0.64 4.74 14.79
N TYR A 23 -1.15 4.28 15.95
CA TYR A 23 -1.04 2.88 16.36
C TYR A 23 -1.81 1.94 15.42
N VAL A 24 -3.06 2.27 15.08
CA VAL A 24 -3.88 1.45 14.18
C VAL A 24 -3.22 1.35 12.81
N LEU A 25 -2.74 2.46 12.24
CA LEU A 25 -2.07 2.46 10.94
C LEU A 25 -0.81 1.59 10.96
N THR A 26 -0.01 1.69 12.02
CA THR A 26 1.25 0.94 12.15
C THR A 26 0.99 -0.57 12.23
N THR A 27 -0.02 -1.00 13.00
CA THR A 27 -0.39 -2.42 13.11
C THR A 27 -0.95 -2.99 11.80
N LEU A 28 -1.81 -2.22 11.10
CA LEU A 28 -2.33 -2.59 9.79
C LEU A 28 -1.20 -2.70 8.75
N GLN A 29 -0.24 -1.77 8.81
CA GLN A 29 0.89 -1.77 7.88
C GLN A 29 1.80 -2.98 8.10
N LEU A 30 2.11 -3.33 9.36
CA LEU A 30 2.86 -4.54 9.70
C LEU A 30 2.14 -5.81 9.25
N PHE A 31 0.82 -5.89 9.49
CA PHE A 31 0.01 -7.01 9.02
C PHE A 31 0.04 -7.13 7.49
N SER A 32 -0.09 -6.01 6.78
CA SER A 32 -0.03 -5.96 5.32
C SER A 32 1.32 -6.48 4.78
N VAL A 33 2.44 -6.07 5.38
CA VAL A 33 3.77 -6.54 4.97
C VAL A 33 3.90 -8.06 5.15
N ILE A 34 3.45 -8.59 6.29
CA ILE A 34 3.49 -10.03 6.58
C ILE A 34 2.58 -10.81 5.61
N ALA A 35 1.36 -10.35 5.40
CA ALA A 35 0.40 -10.98 4.50
C ALA A 35 0.92 -11.02 3.05
N ASN A 36 1.44 -9.90 2.55
CA ASN A 36 1.99 -9.82 1.20
C ASN A 36 3.25 -10.70 1.03
N MET A 37 4.08 -10.84 2.06
CA MET A 37 5.19 -11.80 2.06
C MET A 37 4.72 -13.25 1.98
N LEU A 38 3.69 -13.62 2.74
CA LEU A 38 3.12 -14.97 2.67
C LEU A 38 2.55 -15.26 1.28
N ILE A 39 1.84 -14.29 0.68
CA ILE A 39 1.31 -14.41 -0.68
C ILE A 39 2.45 -14.61 -1.69
N LEU A 40 3.53 -13.84 -1.58
CA LEU A 40 4.71 -14.01 -2.45
C LEU A 40 5.34 -15.40 -2.31
N VAL A 41 5.49 -15.90 -1.08
CA VAL A 41 6.06 -17.23 -0.82
C VAL A 41 5.18 -18.32 -1.41
N VAL A 42 3.88 -18.28 -1.16
CA VAL A 42 2.92 -19.27 -1.68
C VAL A 42 2.86 -19.24 -3.20
N LEU A 43 2.83 -18.05 -3.82
CA LEU A 43 2.77 -17.93 -5.28
C LEU A 43 4.10 -18.20 -5.98
N SER A 44 5.22 -18.20 -5.25
CA SER A 44 6.54 -18.53 -5.78
C SER A 44 6.70 -20.03 -6.07
N GLU A 45 5.77 -20.88 -5.62
CA GLU A 45 5.80 -22.30 -5.95
C GLU A 45 5.62 -22.55 -7.46
N LYS A 46 6.49 -23.42 -7.99
CA LYS A 46 6.74 -23.61 -9.43
C LYS A 46 5.50 -24.07 -10.21
N GLU A 47 4.55 -24.70 -9.53
CA GLU A 47 3.33 -25.26 -10.14
C GLU A 47 2.31 -24.18 -10.53
N MET A 48 2.26 -23.05 -9.81
CA MET A 48 1.23 -22.02 -10.04
C MET A 48 1.63 -20.94 -11.06
N ARG A 49 2.91 -20.86 -11.46
CA ARG A 49 3.42 -19.79 -12.34
C ARG A 49 3.00 -19.87 -13.81
N SER A 50 2.25 -20.89 -14.19
CA SER A 50 1.83 -21.14 -15.58
C SER A 50 0.69 -20.22 -16.04
N ALA A 51 -0.15 -19.75 -15.12
CA ALA A 51 -1.26 -18.85 -15.45
C ALA A 51 -0.84 -17.38 -15.34
N GLY A 52 -1.14 -16.57 -16.36
CA GLY A 52 -0.87 -15.12 -16.36
C GLY A 52 -1.50 -14.39 -15.17
N VAL A 53 -2.68 -14.85 -14.71
CA VAL A 53 -3.37 -14.34 -13.51
C VAL A 53 -2.55 -14.53 -12.24
N ASN A 54 -1.82 -15.64 -12.13
CA ASN A 54 -0.98 -15.91 -10.97
C ASN A 54 0.27 -14.99 -10.96
N VAL A 55 0.85 -14.72 -12.12
CA VAL A 55 1.97 -13.79 -12.26
C VAL A 55 1.55 -12.36 -11.89
N THR A 56 0.39 -11.90 -12.36
CA THR A 56 -0.14 -10.57 -12.02
C THR A 56 -0.47 -10.45 -10.53
N MET A 57 -0.98 -11.51 -9.90
CA MET A 57 -1.23 -11.55 -8.46
C MET A 57 0.08 -11.50 -7.64
N MET A 58 1.15 -12.16 -8.12
CA MET A 58 2.48 -12.06 -7.53
C MET A 58 3.06 -10.63 -7.65
N LEU A 59 2.87 -9.97 -8.80
CA LEU A 59 3.30 -8.57 -8.98
C LEU A 59 2.56 -7.59 -8.06
N ILE A 60 1.26 -7.79 -7.84
CA ILE A 60 0.48 -6.98 -6.90
C ILE A 60 1.00 -7.15 -5.48
N ALA A 61 1.19 -8.40 -5.03
CA ALA A 61 1.73 -8.68 -3.70
C ALA A 61 3.14 -8.10 -3.52
N PHE A 62 3.96 -8.09 -4.58
CA PHE A 62 5.28 -7.44 -4.56
C PHE A 62 5.17 -5.92 -4.43
N CYS A 63 4.31 -5.28 -5.20
CA CYS A 63 4.07 -3.84 -5.11
C CYS A 63 3.56 -3.43 -3.72
N ASP A 64 2.65 -4.22 -3.13
CA ASP A 64 2.10 -3.94 -1.81
C ASP A 64 3.12 -4.20 -0.69
N PHE A 65 4.00 -5.20 -0.84
CA PHE A 65 5.14 -5.41 0.05
C PHE A 65 6.12 -4.23 0.01
N VAL A 66 6.51 -3.78 -1.18
CA VAL A 66 7.44 -2.65 -1.34
C VAL A 66 6.82 -1.37 -0.76
N CYS A 67 5.57 -1.06 -1.10
CA CYS A 67 4.81 0.07 -0.54
C CYS A 67 4.79 0.03 1.01
N GLY A 68 4.54 -1.16 1.58
CA GLY A 68 4.55 -1.29 3.03
C GLY A 68 5.94 -1.15 3.66
N SER A 69 6.98 -1.65 3.01
CA SER A 69 8.36 -1.50 3.46
C SER A 69 8.82 -0.03 3.44
N THR A 70 8.46 0.74 2.42
CA THR A 70 8.82 2.16 2.30
C THR A 70 8.06 3.03 3.28
N ALA A 71 6.78 2.73 3.54
CA ALA A 71 5.99 3.40 4.57
C ALA A 71 6.57 3.18 5.98
N VAL A 72 7.00 1.94 6.29
CA VAL A 72 7.68 1.62 7.55
C VAL A 72 9.05 2.33 7.63
N ALA A 73 9.83 2.33 6.55
CA ALA A 73 11.10 3.07 6.49
C ALA A 73 10.92 4.57 6.75
N GLN A 74 9.85 5.18 6.22
CA GLN A 74 9.50 6.58 6.47
C GLN A 74 9.15 6.84 7.95
N LEU A 75 8.43 5.92 8.60
CA LEU A 75 8.13 6.00 10.04
C LEU A 75 9.41 5.90 10.88
N PHE A 76 10.32 4.99 10.54
CA PHE A 76 11.62 4.88 11.19
C PHE A 76 12.47 6.14 10.98
N LEU A 77 12.60 6.63 9.74
CA LEU A 77 13.32 7.88 9.45
C LEU A 77 12.78 9.02 10.31
N ARG A 78 11.46 9.16 10.40
CA ARG A 78 10.82 10.21 11.20
C ARG A 78 11.09 10.09 12.70
N ASN A 79 11.17 8.87 13.24
CA ASN A 79 11.47 8.64 14.66
C ASN A 79 12.95 8.91 15.01
N TYR A 80 13.87 8.65 14.07
CA TYR A 80 15.30 8.96 14.25
C TYR A 80 15.66 10.44 13.96
N THR A 81 14.72 11.22 13.41
CA THR A 81 14.92 12.63 13.00
C THR A 81 14.69 13.64 14.16
N GLU A 82 14.79 13.23 15.43
CA GLU A 82 14.97 14.23 16.51
C GLU A 82 16.32 14.97 16.41
N PHE A 83 17.26 14.44 15.63
CA PHE A 83 18.51 15.10 15.25
C PHE A 83 18.41 15.64 13.81
N TYR A 84 17.79 16.82 13.63
CA TYR A 84 17.96 17.61 12.41
C TYR A 84 19.48 17.81 12.16
N THR A 85 20.05 17.69 10.96
CA THR A 85 20.11 18.77 9.96
C THR A 85 20.91 18.30 8.73
N THR A 86 20.35 17.54 7.79
CA THR A 86 21.07 17.29 6.54
C THR A 86 20.11 17.19 5.37
N TYR A 87 20.40 17.93 4.29
CA TYR A 87 19.65 17.91 3.02
C TYR A 87 19.35 16.47 2.55
N PHE A 88 20.29 15.56 2.80
CA PHE A 88 20.20 14.15 2.46
C PHE A 88 18.95 13.43 2.99
N TYR A 89 18.58 13.65 4.26
CA TYR A 89 17.40 12.97 4.85
C TYR A 89 16.08 13.47 4.27
N ALA A 90 16.00 14.77 3.94
CA ALA A 90 14.82 15.33 3.28
C ALA A 90 14.64 14.74 1.88
N TYR A 91 15.74 14.59 1.12
CA TYR A 91 15.71 13.92 -0.18
C TYR A 91 15.31 12.44 -0.05
N LEU A 92 15.86 11.70 0.91
CA LEU A 92 15.49 10.30 1.13
C LEU A 92 14.01 10.14 1.48
N GLN A 93 13.49 10.99 2.37
CA GLN A 93 12.08 10.96 2.75
C GLN A 93 11.18 11.25 1.54
N LEU A 94 11.54 12.26 0.73
CA LEU A 94 10.83 12.60 -0.49
C LEU A 94 10.84 11.42 -1.48
N THR A 95 11.99 10.79 -1.68
CA THR A 95 12.14 9.62 -2.56
C THR A 95 11.31 8.44 -2.08
N CYS A 96 11.32 8.12 -0.77
CA CYS A 96 10.48 7.07 -0.20
C CYS A 96 8.99 7.33 -0.38
N ASP A 97 8.54 8.58 -0.24
CA ASP A 97 7.14 8.97 -0.41
C ASP A 97 6.69 8.79 -1.87
N TYR A 98 7.48 9.27 -2.83
CA TYR A 98 7.22 9.07 -4.27
C TYR A 98 7.19 7.59 -4.65
N LEU A 99 8.12 6.80 -4.12
CA LEU A 99 8.18 5.34 -4.31
C LEU A 99 6.90 4.67 -3.79
N THR A 100 6.47 5.02 -2.57
CA THR A 100 5.27 4.47 -1.94
C THR A 100 4.04 4.75 -2.79
N VAL A 101 3.85 6.00 -3.22
CA VAL A 101 2.71 6.40 -4.07
C VAL A 101 2.75 5.71 -5.43
N ALA A 102 3.91 5.64 -6.07
CA ALA A 102 4.06 5.00 -7.37
C ALA A 102 3.72 3.50 -7.31
N PHE A 103 4.22 2.79 -6.30
CA PHE A 103 3.97 1.36 -6.13
C PHE A 103 2.52 1.07 -5.74
N HIS A 104 1.92 1.91 -4.89
CA HIS A 104 0.50 1.78 -4.56
C HIS A 104 -0.41 2.02 -5.77
N ALA A 105 -0.13 3.05 -6.57
CA ALA A 105 -0.89 3.30 -7.81
C ALA A 105 -0.71 2.14 -8.82
N SER A 106 0.49 1.57 -8.90
CA SER A 106 0.77 0.43 -9.78
C SER A 106 -0.01 -0.82 -9.39
N SER A 107 -0.17 -1.11 -8.08
CA SER A 107 -0.90 -2.30 -7.62
C SER A 107 -2.39 -2.18 -7.93
N LEU A 108 -2.97 -0.99 -7.80
CA LEU A 108 -4.34 -0.69 -8.25
C LEU A 108 -4.52 -0.89 -9.75
N TYR A 109 -3.57 -0.43 -10.57
CA TYR A 109 -3.64 -0.60 -12.03
C TYR A 109 -3.53 -2.06 -12.44
N LEU A 110 -2.65 -2.83 -11.80
CA LEU A 110 -2.53 -4.28 -12.01
C LEU A 110 -3.81 -5.02 -11.59
N ALA A 111 -4.42 -4.64 -10.46
CA ALA A 111 -5.68 -5.21 -10.00
C ALA A 111 -6.83 -4.92 -10.99
N ALA A 112 -6.91 -3.68 -11.49
CA ALA A 112 -7.87 -3.30 -12.53
C ALA A 112 -7.64 -4.10 -13.83
N GLY A 113 -6.39 -4.27 -14.23
CA GLY A 113 -6.00 -5.10 -15.38
C GLY A 113 -6.45 -6.56 -15.23
N MET A 114 -6.21 -7.17 -14.07
CA MET A 114 -6.69 -8.54 -13.79
C MET A 114 -8.21 -8.66 -13.85
N ALA A 115 -8.94 -7.69 -13.31
CA ALA A 115 -10.40 -7.66 -13.38
C ALA A 115 -10.89 -7.57 -14.84
N PHE A 116 -10.26 -6.70 -15.64
CA PHE A 116 -10.57 -6.56 -17.05
C PHE A 116 -10.28 -7.85 -17.84
N CYS A 117 -9.12 -8.47 -17.62
CA CYS A 117 -8.76 -9.75 -18.25
C CYS A 117 -9.77 -10.86 -17.94
N ARG A 118 -10.29 -10.92 -16.70
CA ARG A 118 -11.36 -11.87 -16.34
C ARG A 118 -12.65 -11.61 -17.10
N ILE A 119 -13.10 -10.36 -17.18
CA ILE A 119 -14.34 -10.01 -17.90
C ILE A 119 -14.22 -10.34 -19.39
N MET A 120 -13.08 -10.03 -20.00
CA MET A 120 -12.83 -10.35 -21.41
C MET A 120 -12.81 -11.86 -21.66
N SER A 121 -12.15 -12.63 -20.78
CA SER A 121 -12.11 -14.09 -20.86
C SER A 121 -13.51 -14.72 -20.80
N LEU A 122 -14.40 -14.19 -19.97
CA LEU A 122 -15.78 -14.67 -19.87
C LEU A 122 -16.62 -14.30 -21.10
N ASN A 123 -16.48 -13.06 -21.60
CA ASN A 123 -17.18 -12.63 -22.80
C ASN A 123 -16.77 -13.41 -24.06
N LEU A 124 -15.47 -13.71 -24.22
CA LEU A 124 -14.99 -14.54 -25.32
C LEU A 124 -15.52 -15.98 -25.22
N SER A 125 -15.60 -16.53 -24.00
CA SER A 125 -16.14 -17.87 -23.78
C SER A 125 -17.64 -17.95 -24.09
N ASP A 126 -18.43 -16.92 -23.73
CA ASP A 126 -19.87 -16.90 -24.01
C ASP A 126 -20.14 -16.75 -25.52
N LYS A 127 -19.36 -15.91 -26.20
CA LYS A 127 -19.43 -15.76 -27.66
C LYS A 127 -19.14 -17.07 -28.40
N HIS A 128 -18.21 -17.89 -27.92
CA HIS A 128 -17.92 -19.22 -28.49
C HIS A 128 -19.01 -20.27 -28.20
N ARG A 129 -19.84 -20.06 -27.18
CA ARG A 129 -20.92 -21.00 -26.81
C ARG A 129 -22.21 -20.77 -27.61
N GLN A 130 -22.33 -19.61 -28.25
CA GLN A 130 -23.51 -19.22 -29.05
C GLN A 130 -23.36 -19.47 -30.56
N VAL A 131 -22.19 -19.97 -31.00
CA VAL A 131 -21.89 -20.40 -32.38
C VAL A 131 -21.93 -21.93 -32.43
#